data_AF-A0A8J8KM00-F1
#
_entry.id   AF-A0A8J8KM00-F1
#
_cell.length_a   1.000
_cell.length_b   1.000
_cell.length_c   1.000
_cell.angle_alpha   90.00
_cell.angle_beta   90.00
_cell.angle_gamma   90.00
#
_symmetry.space_group_name_H-M   'P 1'
#
loop_
_entity.id
_entity.type
_entity.pdbx_description
1 polymer ?
#
loop_
_entity_poly.entity_id
_entity_poly.type
_entity_poly.pdbx_seq_one_letter_code
_entity_poly.pdbx_strand_id
1 'polypeptide(L)'
;DYFGRKAYLAQSPQLYKQTLVGVFERVYEIGQAFRAEPSDTARHLAEYVSLDAELGFIDNQRDVMAVLRDVVAGMIAEAKAVPSVAAAGFDLPEVPAEIPILHFSEALKIAGAPADEEDLAPAHERAIGEWGRRVHGSDFVYVEGYPTLKRAFYTHPEPGREPYSRAFDLIFRGIEMVSGSQRLHRYADYVSTLTERGAQLEPYEAFLEVFKLGMPPHGGFAIGLERFVAQLTGTANVREVTFFPRDLHRVTP
;
A
#
# COMPACT_ATOMS: atom_id res chain seq x y z
N ASP A 1 -15.91 20.72 -12.36
CA ASP A 1 -15.57 22.13 -12.54
C ASP A 1 -15.32 22.73 -11.17
N TYR A 2 -14.13 23.25 -10.92
CA TYR A 2 -13.75 23.91 -9.67
C TYR A 2 -13.59 25.41 -9.96
N PHE A 3 -14.73 26.11 -10.01
CA PHE A 3 -14.82 27.54 -10.28
C PHE A 3 -14.12 27.96 -11.60
N GLY A 4 -14.39 27.23 -12.69
CA GLY A 4 -13.79 27.48 -14.00
C GLY A 4 -12.47 26.75 -14.26
N ARG A 5 -11.99 25.93 -13.31
CA ARG A 5 -10.79 25.10 -13.45
C ARG A 5 -11.15 23.61 -13.47
N LYS A 6 -10.43 22.83 -14.27
CA LYS A 6 -10.54 21.36 -14.21
C LYS A 6 -9.84 20.86 -12.95
N ALA A 7 -10.54 20.08 -12.15
CA ALA A 7 -10.03 19.46 -10.93
C ALA A 7 -10.54 18.02 -10.83
N TYR A 8 -9.87 17.23 -9.99
CA TYR A 8 -10.16 15.81 -9.78
C TYR A 8 -10.21 15.51 -8.29
N LEU A 9 -10.93 14.45 -7.92
CA LEU A 9 -10.86 13.89 -6.59
C LEU A 9 -9.54 13.13 -6.42
N ALA A 10 -8.95 13.21 -5.23
CA ALA A 10 -7.70 12.55 -4.93
C ALA A 10 -7.91 11.03 -4.82
N GLN A 11 -7.04 10.26 -5.48
CA GLN A 11 -7.03 8.80 -5.37
C GLN A 11 -6.19 8.29 -4.19
N SER A 12 -5.34 9.17 -3.66
CA SER A 12 -4.47 8.97 -2.51
C SER A 12 -3.87 10.34 -2.10
N PRO A 13 -3.57 10.55 -0.82
CA PRO A 13 -2.84 11.74 -0.36
C PRO A 13 -1.32 11.68 -0.62
N GLN A 14 -0.83 10.71 -1.41
CA GLN A 14 0.58 10.39 -1.60
C GLN A 14 1.52 11.58 -1.86
N LEU A 15 1.14 12.55 -2.70
CA LEU A 15 2.00 13.72 -2.97
C LEU A 15 2.05 14.68 -1.78
N TYR A 16 0.93 14.82 -1.06
CA TYR A 16 0.83 15.69 0.11
C TYR A 16 1.59 15.12 1.30
N LYS A 17 1.39 13.83 1.64
CA LYS A 17 2.10 13.22 2.78
C LYS A 17 3.62 13.23 2.60
N GLN A 18 4.14 13.00 1.39
CA GLN A 18 5.57 13.13 1.09
C GLN A 18 6.08 14.56 1.30
N THR A 19 5.31 15.56 0.83
CA THR A 19 5.67 16.98 1.01
C THR A 19 5.77 17.34 2.50
N LEU A 20 4.84 16.82 3.30
CA LEU A 20 4.74 17.11 4.73
C LEU A 20 5.81 16.42 5.59
N VAL A 21 6.40 15.31 5.12
CA VAL A 21 7.50 14.65 5.85
C VAL A 21 8.70 15.57 6.06
N GLY A 22 9.00 16.46 5.11
CA GLY A 22 10.09 17.43 5.26
C GLY A 22 9.89 18.42 6.42
N VAL A 23 8.66 18.56 6.94
CA VAL A 23 8.32 19.49 8.03
C VAL A 23 8.02 18.75 9.33
N PHE A 24 7.23 17.67 9.25
CA PHE A 24 6.69 16.98 10.42
C PHE A 24 7.42 15.67 10.73
N GLU A 25 8.32 15.23 9.86
CA GLU A 25 9.08 13.97 9.94
C GLU A 25 8.23 12.70 9.87
N ARG A 26 7.06 12.64 10.52
CA ARG A 26 6.15 11.49 10.55
C ARG A 26 4.72 11.99 10.49
N VAL A 27 3.99 11.56 9.47
CA VAL A 27 2.60 11.99 9.23
C VAL A 27 1.71 10.79 8.97
N TYR A 28 0.44 10.91 9.35
CA TYR A 28 -0.61 9.97 8.96
C TYR A 28 -1.89 10.72 8.58
N GLU A 29 -2.72 10.09 7.76
CA GLU A 29 -4.02 10.59 7.35
C GLU A 29 -5.04 9.45 7.34
N ILE A 30 -6.26 9.75 7.79
CA ILE A 30 -7.43 8.90 7.61
C ILE A 30 -8.41 9.72 6.77
N GLY A 31 -8.57 9.34 5.51
CA GLY A 31 -9.27 10.16 4.53
C GLY A 31 -9.95 9.33 3.45
N GLN A 32 -10.89 9.96 2.73
CA GLN A 32 -11.53 9.33 1.58
C GLN A 32 -10.61 9.33 0.36
N ALA A 33 -10.54 8.20 -0.31
CA ALA A 33 -9.87 8.04 -1.58
C ALA A 33 -10.88 7.63 -2.66
N PHE A 34 -10.74 8.22 -3.85
CA PHE A 34 -11.67 8.04 -4.95
C PHE A 34 -10.97 7.40 -6.16
N ARG A 35 -11.41 6.23 -6.59
CA ARG A 35 -10.83 5.51 -7.75
C ARG A 35 -11.91 5.14 -8.76
N ALA A 36 -11.94 5.87 -9.87
CA ALA A 36 -12.85 5.59 -10.98
C ALA A 36 -12.25 4.52 -11.93
N GLU A 37 -11.78 3.41 -11.38
CA GLU A 37 -11.33 2.27 -12.18
C GLU A 37 -12.54 1.47 -12.67
N PRO A 38 -12.58 0.99 -13.93
CA PRO A 38 -13.68 0.17 -14.45
C PRO A 38 -13.57 -1.27 -13.92
N SER A 39 -13.62 -1.42 -12.59
CA SER A 39 -13.41 -2.66 -11.86
C SER A 39 -14.64 -2.96 -11.02
N ASP A 40 -15.47 -3.91 -11.47
CA ASP A 40 -16.58 -4.43 -10.69
C ASP A 40 -16.20 -5.78 -10.10
N THR A 41 -15.52 -5.75 -8.95
CA THR A 41 -15.17 -6.96 -8.21
C THR A 41 -15.66 -6.87 -6.77
N ALA A 42 -15.65 -8.00 -6.07
CA ALA A 42 -15.95 -8.05 -4.65
C ALA A 42 -14.88 -7.38 -3.75
N ARG A 43 -13.79 -6.86 -4.33
CA ARG A 43 -12.60 -6.31 -3.63
C ARG A 43 -12.36 -4.82 -3.87
N HIS A 44 -13.15 -4.17 -4.74
CA HIS A 44 -12.95 -2.78 -5.14
C HIS A 44 -14.21 -1.95 -4.91
N LEU A 45 -13.98 -0.69 -4.52
CA LEU A 45 -14.97 0.37 -4.41
C LEU A 45 -14.43 1.62 -5.12
N ALA A 46 -15.32 2.44 -5.64
CA ALA A 46 -14.97 3.73 -6.23
C ALA A 46 -14.67 4.82 -5.17
N GLU A 47 -15.16 4.63 -3.95
CA GLU A 47 -14.93 5.46 -2.78
C GLU A 47 -14.62 4.53 -1.60
N TYR A 48 -13.51 4.77 -0.90
CA TYR A 48 -13.07 3.98 0.25
C TYR A 48 -12.28 4.84 1.23
N VAL A 49 -12.16 4.42 2.48
CA VAL A 49 -11.33 5.09 3.48
C VAL A 49 -9.91 4.53 3.43
N SER A 50 -8.95 5.41 3.14
CA SER A 50 -7.53 5.08 3.14
C SER A 50 -6.88 5.52 4.46
N LEU A 51 -6.08 4.64 5.04
CA LEU A 51 -5.23 4.92 6.19
C LEU A 51 -3.79 5.04 5.67
N ASP A 52 -3.32 6.26 5.52
CA ASP A 52 -2.03 6.57 4.94
C ASP A 52 -1.03 6.97 6.03
N ALA A 53 0.22 6.53 5.90
CA ALA A 53 1.32 7.01 6.72
C ALA A 53 2.56 7.26 5.85
N GLU A 54 3.39 8.23 6.26
CA GLU A 54 4.70 8.51 5.67
C GLU A 54 5.68 8.91 6.79
N LEU A 55 6.91 8.40 6.69
CA LEU A 55 7.94 8.45 7.71
C LEU A 55 9.24 8.92 7.07
N GLY A 56 9.86 9.95 7.62
CA GLY A 56 11.18 10.45 7.28
C GLY A 56 12.28 9.82 8.12
N PHE A 57 13.51 10.09 7.72
CA PHE A 57 14.73 9.60 8.36
C PHE A 57 14.79 8.07 8.45
N ILE A 58 14.31 7.39 7.40
CA ILE A 58 14.44 5.93 7.27
C ILE A 58 15.74 5.57 6.55
N ASP A 59 16.31 4.41 6.87
CA ASP A 59 17.43 3.83 6.13
C ASP A 59 16.93 3.15 4.84
N ASN A 60 15.83 2.41 4.94
CA ASN A 60 15.22 1.70 3.81
C ASN A 60 13.75 1.33 4.06
N GLN A 61 13.13 0.64 3.10
CA GLN A 61 11.71 0.26 3.17
C GLN A 61 11.36 -0.62 4.37
N ARG A 62 12.33 -1.34 4.95
CA ARG A 62 12.07 -2.22 6.09
C ARG A 62 11.79 -1.46 7.38
N ASP A 63 12.24 -0.22 7.52
CA ASP A 63 11.83 0.65 8.65
C ASP A 63 10.34 0.98 8.55
N VAL A 64 9.86 1.19 7.32
CA VAL A 64 8.44 1.41 7.02
C VAL A 64 7.63 0.15 7.30
N MET A 65 8.15 -1.02 6.91
CA MET A 65 7.53 -2.32 7.19
C MET A 65 7.44 -2.60 8.69
N ALA A 66 8.47 -2.27 9.47
CA ALA A 66 8.46 -2.43 10.92
C ALA A 66 7.35 -1.59 11.58
N VAL A 67 7.22 -0.32 11.19
CA VAL A 67 6.14 0.54 11.69
C VAL A 67 4.78 0.03 11.24
N LEU A 68 4.63 -0.42 9.99
CA LEU A 68 3.39 -1.00 9.50
C LEU A 68 2.98 -2.23 10.30
N ARG A 69 3.92 -3.13 10.62
CA ARG A 69 3.67 -4.30 11.46
C ARG A 69 3.08 -3.89 12.81
N ASP A 70 3.63 -2.87 13.45
CA ASP A 70 3.15 -2.38 14.75
C ASP A 70 1.77 -1.72 14.65
N VAL A 71 1.51 -0.97 13.57
CA VAL A 71 0.18 -0.41 13.30
C VAL A 71 -0.86 -1.52 13.14
N VAL A 72 -0.58 -2.53 12.32
CA VAL A 72 -1.50 -3.67 12.12
C VAL A 72 -1.71 -4.44 13.43
N ALA A 73 -0.65 -4.69 14.19
CA ALA A 73 -0.74 -5.34 15.50
C ALA A 73 -1.62 -4.55 16.48
N GLY A 74 -1.42 -3.23 16.56
CA GLY A 74 -2.21 -2.33 17.40
C GLY A 74 -3.68 -2.31 16.98
N MET A 75 -3.99 -2.15 15.69
CA MET A 75 -5.36 -2.17 15.18
C MET A 75 -6.09 -3.47 15.54
N ILE A 76 -5.42 -4.61 15.43
CA ILE A 76 -6.01 -5.92 15.74
C ILE A 76 -6.17 -6.12 17.25
N ALA A 77 -5.22 -5.66 18.06
CA ALA A 77 -5.32 -5.69 19.52
C ALA A 77 -6.50 -4.85 20.03
N GLU A 78 -6.65 -3.62 19.52
CA GLU A 78 -7.79 -2.76 19.83
C GLU A 78 -9.11 -3.38 19.39
N ALA A 79 -9.17 -3.96 18.18
CA ALA A 79 -10.37 -4.67 17.72
C ALA A 79 -10.74 -5.85 18.62
N LYS A 80 -9.77 -6.65 19.07
CA LYS A 80 -9.98 -7.78 20.01
C LYS A 80 -10.56 -7.32 21.36
N ALA A 81 -10.25 -6.10 21.80
CA ALA A 81 -10.74 -5.55 23.05
C ALA A 81 -12.21 -5.06 22.97
N VAL A 82 -12.78 -4.92 21.77
CA VAL A 82 -14.16 -4.47 21.58
C VAL A 82 -15.15 -5.59 21.91
N PRO A 83 -16.09 -5.42 22.86
CA PRO A 83 -17.01 -6.49 23.28
C PRO A 83 -17.87 -7.08 22.16
N SER A 84 -18.35 -6.24 21.23
CA SER A 84 -19.15 -6.72 20.09
C SER A 84 -18.35 -7.57 19.11
N VAL A 85 -17.06 -7.28 18.94
CA VAL A 85 -16.15 -8.08 18.11
C VAL A 85 -15.87 -9.43 18.78
N ALA A 86 -15.62 -9.43 20.09
CA ALA A 86 -15.44 -10.66 20.87
C ALA A 86 -16.69 -11.54 20.83
N ALA A 87 -17.88 -10.94 20.96
CA ALA A 87 -19.15 -11.66 20.88
C ALA A 87 -19.44 -12.21 19.47
N ALA A 88 -18.95 -11.57 18.42
CA ALA A 88 -19.12 -12.02 17.03
C ALA A 88 -18.28 -13.27 16.68
N GLY A 89 -17.24 -13.57 17.47
CA GLY A 89 -16.44 -14.78 17.31
C GLY A 89 -15.63 -14.84 16.02
N PHE A 90 -15.20 -13.69 15.48
CA PHE A 90 -14.33 -13.65 14.30
C PHE A 90 -12.97 -14.30 14.58
N ASP A 91 -12.44 -15.00 13.58
CA ASP A 91 -11.08 -15.56 13.61
C ASP A 91 -10.04 -14.46 13.34
N LEU A 92 -9.79 -13.62 14.35
CA LEU A 92 -8.84 -12.52 14.29
C LEU A 92 -7.39 -13.05 14.42
N PRO A 93 -6.48 -12.69 13.51
CA PRO A 93 -5.14 -13.26 13.49
C PRO A 93 -4.29 -12.74 14.65
N GLU A 94 -3.13 -13.36 14.85
CA GLU A 94 -2.03 -12.78 15.62
C GLU A 94 -0.98 -12.23 14.67
N VAL A 95 -0.44 -11.05 15.00
CA VAL A 95 0.64 -10.44 14.21
C VAL A 95 1.97 -10.86 14.84
N PRO A 96 2.80 -11.67 14.15
CA PRO A 96 4.06 -12.15 14.73
C PRO A 96 5.02 -10.99 15.00
N ALA A 97 5.95 -11.17 15.95
CA ALA A 97 7.01 -10.19 16.23
C ALA A 97 7.80 -9.84 14.96
N GLU A 98 8.09 -10.85 14.16
CA GLU A 98 8.71 -10.72 12.84
C GLU A 98 7.78 -11.36 11.80
N ILE A 99 7.27 -10.56 10.87
CA ILE A 99 6.49 -11.05 9.73
C ILE A 99 7.48 -11.64 8.70
N PRO A 100 7.24 -12.87 8.18
CA PRO A 100 8.07 -13.44 7.12
C PRO A 100 8.19 -12.51 5.91
N ILE A 101 9.40 -12.35 5.38
CA ILE A 101 9.70 -11.49 4.23
C ILE A 101 10.18 -12.37 3.07
N LEU A 102 9.55 -12.21 1.91
CA LEU A 102 9.99 -12.78 0.65
C LEU A 102 10.46 -11.67 -0.29
N HIS A 103 11.56 -11.89 -0.99
CA HIS A 103 11.84 -11.10 -2.19
C HIS A 103 10.89 -11.52 -3.30
N PHE A 104 10.47 -10.59 -4.17
CA PHE A 104 9.50 -10.82 -5.24
C PHE A 104 9.84 -12.03 -6.12
N SER A 105 11.11 -12.19 -6.51
CA SER A 105 11.56 -13.34 -7.28
C SER A 105 11.41 -14.69 -6.56
N GLU A 106 11.55 -14.72 -5.23
CA GLU A 106 11.28 -15.91 -4.42
C GLU A 106 9.78 -16.16 -4.26
N ALA A 107 8.99 -15.08 -4.14
CA ALA A 107 7.54 -15.16 -4.11
C ALA A 107 6.97 -15.78 -5.40
N LEU A 108 7.50 -15.42 -6.57
CA LEU A 108 7.15 -16.07 -7.85
C LEU A 108 7.45 -17.57 -7.86
N LYS A 109 8.63 -17.98 -7.37
CA LYS A 109 9.00 -19.40 -7.27
C LYS A 109 8.05 -20.18 -6.36
N ILE A 110 7.71 -19.61 -5.20
CA ILE A 110 6.78 -20.22 -4.24
C ILE A 110 5.38 -20.33 -4.85
N ALA A 111 4.95 -19.31 -5.59
CA ALA A 111 3.66 -19.29 -6.28
C ALA A 111 3.59 -20.21 -7.51
N GLY A 112 4.73 -20.75 -7.99
CA GLY A 112 4.80 -21.49 -9.24
C GLY A 112 4.55 -20.60 -10.47
N ALA A 113 4.82 -19.30 -10.34
CA ALA A 113 4.63 -18.31 -11.40
C ALA A 113 5.84 -18.25 -12.36
N PRO A 114 5.64 -17.84 -13.62
CA PRO A 114 6.75 -17.52 -14.53
C PRO A 114 7.69 -16.46 -13.93
N ALA A 115 9.00 -16.60 -14.18
CA ALA A 115 10.01 -15.71 -13.60
C ALA A 115 10.02 -14.30 -14.21
N ASP A 116 9.35 -14.11 -15.33
CA ASP A 116 9.18 -12.85 -16.07
C ASP A 116 7.89 -12.10 -15.71
N GLU A 117 7.08 -12.63 -14.78
CA GLU A 117 5.95 -11.89 -14.22
C GLU A 117 6.45 -10.62 -13.54
N GLU A 118 5.76 -9.50 -13.83
CA GLU A 118 6.13 -8.20 -13.29
C GLU A 118 5.28 -7.80 -12.06
N ASP A 119 4.25 -8.59 -11.75
CA ASP A 119 3.34 -8.39 -10.61
C ASP A 119 2.78 -9.72 -10.08
N LEU A 120 2.15 -9.70 -8.91
CA LEU A 120 1.48 -10.87 -8.34
C LEU A 120 0.02 -10.94 -8.79
N ALA A 121 -0.35 -12.02 -9.48
CA ALA A 121 -1.75 -12.32 -9.72
C ALA A 121 -2.44 -12.78 -8.43
N PRO A 122 -3.78 -12.69 -8.33
CA PRO A 122 -4.51 -13.16 -7.14
C PRO A 122 -4.27 -14.62 -6.77
N ALA A 123 -3.88 -15.48 -7.73
CA ALA A 123 -3.50 -16.87 -7.44
C ALA A 123 -2.12 -16.96 -6.77
N HIS A 124 -1.19 -16.08 -7.13
CA HIS A 124 0.14 -16.02 -6.53
C HIS A 124 0.04 -15.55 -5.08
N GLU A 125 -0.75 -14.50 -4.82
CA GLU A 125 -1.03 -14.02 -3.46
C GLU A 125 -1.58 -15.14 -2.56
N ARG A 126 -2.56 -15.92 -3.06
CA ARG A 126 -3.11 -17.07 -2.32
C ARG A 126 -2.06 -18.11 -1.98
N ALA A 127 -1.23 -18.50 -2.96
CA ALA A 127 -0.15 -19.46 -2.73
C ALA A 127 0.87 -18.97 -1.69
N ILE A 128 1.20 -17.68 -1.72
CA ILE A 128 2.09 -17.03 -0.74
C ILE A 128 1.47 -17.03 0.66
N GLY A 129 0.17 -16.74 0.77
CA GLY A 129 -0.55 -16.80 2.05
C GLY A 129 -0.62 -18.22 2.63
N GLU A 130 -0.86 -19.23 1.78
CA GLU A 130 -0.82 -20.65 2.17
C GLU A 130 0.60 -21.07 2.61
N TRP A 131 1.63 -20.62 1.90
CA TRP A 131 3.02 -20.84 2.29
C TRP A 131 3.34 -20.20 3.65
N GLY A 132 2.93 -18.95 3.88
CA GLY A 132 3.14 -18.24 5.14
C GLY A 132 2.54 -18.98 6.33
N ARG A 133 1.31 -19.48 6.19
CA ARG A 133 0.67 -20.30 7.22
C ARG A 133 1.36 -21.64 7.42
N ARG A 134 1.68 -22.36 6.34
CA ARG A 134 2.26 -23.71 6.42
C ARG A 134 3.68 -23.72 6.97
N VAL A 135 4.51 -22.75 6.60
CA VAL A 135 5.95 -22.73 6.90
C VAL A 135 6.25 -21.91 8.15
N HIS A 136 5.53 -20.80 8.35
CA HIS A 136 5.81 -19.85 9.43
C HIS A 136 4.68 -19.73 10.46
N GLY A 137 3.54 -20.40 10.27
CA GLY A 137 2.37 -20.22 11.13
C GLY A 137 1.82 -18.79 11.09
N SER A 138 2.13 -18.02 10.04
CA SER A 138 1.78 -16.61 9.93
C SER A 138 0.67 -16.39 8.91
N ASP A 139 -0.37 -15.66 9.29
CA ASP A 139 -1.39 -15.16 8.37
C ASP A 139 -0.89 -13.99 7.50
N PHE A 140 0.25 -13.40 7.86
CA PHE A 140 0.86 -12.25 7.21
C PHE A 140 2.19 -12.63 6.55
N VAL A 141 2.44 -12.11 5.34
CA VAL A 141 3.72 -12.23 4.64
C VAL A 141 4.01 -10.90 3.95
N TYR A 142 5.21 -10.38 4.13
CA TYR A 142 5.71 -9.30 3.29
C TYR A 142 6.31 -9.85 2.01
N VAL A 143 6.03 -9.18 0.90
CA VAL A 143 6.78 -9.34 -0.34
C VAL A 143 7.47 -8.02 -0.63
N GLU A 144 8.79 -8.01 -0.81
CA GLU A 144 9.58 -6.81 -1.15
C GLU A 144 10.35 -6.99 -2.45
N GLY A 145 10.95 -5.93 -2.99
CA GLY A 145 11.82 -6.05 -4.16
C GLY A 145 11.06 -6.18 -5.47
N TYR A 146 9.97 -5.46 -5.65
CA TYR A 146 9.18 -5.54 -6.88
C TYR A 146 9.89 -4.84 -8.07
N PRO A 147 9.62 -5.26 -9.32
CA PRO A 147 10.15 -4.60 -10.50
C PRO A 147 9.82 -3.10 -10.54
N THR A 148 10.85 -2.26 -10.70
CA THR A 148 10.74 -0.80 -10.61
C THR A 148 9.76 -0.20 -11.62
N LEU A 149 9.71 -0.76 -12.83
CA LEU A 149 8.86 -0.25 -13.92
C LEU A 149 7.36 -0.42 -13.64
N LYS A 150 6.96 -1.43 -12.86
CA LYS A 150 5.56 -1.62 -12.44
C LYS A 150 5.15 -0.74 -11.27
N ARG A 151 6.11 -0.20 -10.53
CA ARG A 151 5.84 0.65 -9.37
C ARG A 151 5.74 2.12 -9.76
N ALA A 152 5.08 2.91 -8.92
CA ALA A 152 4.87 4.33 -9.16
C ALA A 152 6.21 5.09 -9.29
N PHE A 153 6.21 6.20 -10.04
CA PHE A 153 7.43 6.95 -10.39
C PHE A 153 8.22 7.47 -9.18
N TYR A 154 7.56 7.64 -8.04
CA TYR A 154 8.19 8.08 -6.79
C TYR A 154 8.86 6.95 -6.00
N THR A 155 8.81 5.70 -6.48
CA THR A 155 9.38 4.53 -5.79
C THR A 155 10.90 4.51 -5.93
N HIS A 156 11.62 4.34 -4.82
CA HIS A 156 13.07 4.26 -4.83
C HIS A 156 13.55 2.92 -5.45
N PRO A 157 14.48 2.91 -6.43
CA PRO A 157 15.07 1.67 -6.95
C PRO A 157 15.93 0.97 -5.88
N GLU A 158 16.11 -0.34 -5.95
CA GLU A 158 17.00 -1.06 -5.03
C GLU A 158 18.45 -0.93 -5.49
N PRO A 159 19.35 -0.27 -4.72
CA PRO A 159 20.72 -0.05 -5.19
C PRO A 159 21.48 -1.35 -5.47
N GLY A 160 22.01 -1.49 -6.69
CA GLY A 160 22.82 -2.64 -7.10
C GLY A 160 22.02 -3.94 -7.32
N ARG A 161 20.68 -3.85 -7.41
CA ARG A 161 19.78 -4.97 -7.71
C ARG A 161 18.73 -4.60 -8.74
N GLU A 162 19.16 -3.97 -9.81
CA GLU A 162 18.31 -3.76 -10.98
C GLU A 162 17.75 -5.11 -11.49
N PRO A 163 16.46 -5.19 -11.88
CA PRO A 163 15.50 -4.09 -12.06
C PRO A 163 14.59 -3.81 -10.84
N TYR A 164 14.95 -4.26 -9.64
CA TYR A 164 14.07 -4.22 -8.47
C TYR A 164 14.05 -2.88 -7.74
N SER A 165 13.01 -2.67 -6.93
CA SER A 165 12.73 -1.45 -6.18
C SER A 165 12.53 -1.72 -4.71
N ARG A 166 12.63 -0.66 -3.90
CA ARG A 166 12.33 -0.67 -2.46
C ARG A 166 10.83 -0.55 -2.19
N ALA A 167 10.01 -1.19 -3.01
CA ALA A 167 8.57 -1.37 -2.79
C ALA A 167 8.31 -2.69 -2.08
N PHE A 168 7.21 -2.73 -1.33
CA PHE A 168 6.72 -3.93 -0.68
C PHE A 168 5.20 -3.94 -0.62
N ASP A 169 4.64 -5.14 -0.56
CA ASP A 169 3.25 -5.36 -0.22
C ASP A 169 3.15 -6.25 1.03
N LEU A 170 2.12 -6.04 1.85
CA LEU A 170 1.72 -6.94 2.93
C LEU A 170 0.57 -7.81 2.46
N ILE A 171 0.84 -9.10 2.32
CA ILE A 171 -0.16 -10.12 2.01
C ILE A 171 -0.76 -10.60 3.34
N PHE A 172 -2.08 -10.52 3.47
CA PHE A 172 -2.84 -11.05 4.60
C PHE A 172 -3.81 -12.12 4.10
N ARG A 173 -3.66 -13.36 4.59
CA ARG A 173 -4.49 -14.53 4.20
C ARG A 173 -4.61 -14.72 2.68
N GLY A 174 -3.55 -14.37 1.96
CA GLY A 174 -3.45 -14.55 0.52
C GLY A 174 -4.11 -13.45 -0.32
N ILE A 175 -4.30 -12.27 0.27
CA ILE A 175 -4.78 -11.06 -0.39
C ILE A 175 -3.83 -9.90 -0.08
N GLU A 176 -3.47 -9.11 -1.09
CA GLU A 176 -2.75 -7.85 -0.91
C GLU A 176 -3.56 -6.85 -0.07
N MET A 177 -3.07 -6.54 1.12
CA MET A 177 -3.73 -5.66 2.08
C MET A 177 -3.17 -4.24 2.07
N VAL A 178 -1.85 -4.13 1.96
CA VAL A 178 -1.12 -2.87 2.08
C VAL A 178 -0.06 -2.84 1.00
N SER A 179 0.08 -1.70 0.35
CA SER A 179 1.22 -1.41 -0.51
C SER A 179 2.00 -0.23 0.05
N GLY A 180 3.32 -0.31 -0.03
CA GLY A 180 4.23 0.72 0.48
C GLY A 180 5.57 0.71 -0.23
N SER A 181 6.36 1.76 -0.01
CA SER A 181 7.74 1.80 -0.49
C SER A 181 8.56 2.87 0.22
N GLN A 182 9.88 2.75 0.11
CA GLN A 182 10.73 3.93 0.20
C GLN A 182 10.55 4.80 -1.05
N ARG A 183 10.59 6.13 -0.87
CA ARG A 183 10.45 7.09 -1.95
C ARG A 183 11.78 7.64 -2.43
N LEU A 184 11.77 8.13 -3.66
CA LEU A 184 12.76 9.09 -4.11
C LEU A 184 12.66 10.34 -3.23
N HIS A 185 13.81 10.88 -2.84
CA HIS A 185 13.90 12.07 -1.98
C HIS A 185 14.82 13.14 -2.55
N ARG A 186 15.52 12.87 -3.66
CA ARG A 186 16.37 13.85 -4.34
C ARG A 186 15.67 14.35 -5.59
N TYR A 187 15.64 15.67 -5.77
CA TYR A 187 15.03 16.30 -6.94
C TYR A 187 15.57 15.74 -8.27
N ALA A 188 16.88 15.57 -8.38
CA ALA A 188 17.50 15.06 -9.61
C ALA A 188 17.02 13.65 -9.99
N ASP A 189 16.78 12.78 -9.00
CA ASP A 189 16.34 11.40 -9.23
C ASP A 189 14.89 11.37 -9.75
N TYR A 190 14.05 12.29 -9.29
CA TYR A 190 12.70 12.49 -9.84
C TYR A 190 12.73 12.95 -11.29
N VAL A 191 13.58 13.93 -11.62
CA VAL A 191 13.75 14.41 -13.00
C VAL A 191 14.19 13.26 -13.91
N SER A 192 15.20 12.48 -13.50
CA SER A 192 15.68 11.32 -14.27
C SER A 192 14.56 10.29 -14.48
N THR A 193 13.87 9.91 -13.40
CA THR A 193 12.82 8.88 -13.45
C THR A 193 11.63 9.30 -14.31
N LEU A 194 11.18 10.56 -14.21
CA LEU A 194 10.09 11.07 -15.06
C LEU A 194 10.53 11.12 -16.54
N THR A 195 11.77 11.55 -16.81
CA THR A 195 12.33 11.59 -18.18
C THR A 195 12.40 10.19 -18.79
N GLU A 196 12.94 9.22 -18.06
CA GLU A 196 13.06 7.82 -18.50
C GLU A 196 11.68 7.18 -18.78
N ARG A 197 10.65 7.57 -18.02
CA ARG A 197 9.27 7.11 -18.22
C ARG A 197 8.51 7.91 -19.28
N GLY A 198 9.14 8.88 -19.95
CA GLY A 198 8.51 9.73 -20.96
C GLY A 198 7.42 10.67 -20.41
N ALA A 199 7.43 10.95 -19.09
CA ALA A 199 6.48 11.83 -18.44
C ALA A 199 6.93 13.29 -18.49
N GLN A 200 5.97 14.22 -18.63
CA GLN A 200 6.23 15.64 -18.54
C GLN A 200 6.45 16.07 -17.08
N LEU A 201 7.37 16.99 -16.83
CA LEU A 201 7.64 17.51 -15.49
C LEU A 201 6.60 18.53 -15.00
N GLU A 202 6.06 19.34 -15.91
CA GLU A 202 5.16 20.48 -15.61
C GLU A 202 4.01 20.12 -14.64
N PRO A 203 3.30 18.98 -14.79
CA PRO A 203 2.23 18.60 -13.85
C PRO A 203 2.70 18.36 -12.40
N TYR A 204 3.99 18.08 -12.20
CA TYR A 204 4.58 17.73 -10.93
C TYR A 204 5.45 18.85 -10.34
N GLU A 205 5.67 19.96 -11.04
CA GLU A 205 6.59 21.03 -10.61
C GLU A 205 6.32 21.50 -9.18
N ALA A 206 5.06 21.80 -8.86
CA ALA A 206 4.66 22.25 -7.53
C ALA A 206 4.97 21.22 -6.43
N PHE A 207 4.84 19.93 -6.73
CA PHE A 207 5.23 18.85 -5.81
C PHE A 207 6.75 18.73 -5.71
N LEU A 208 7.47 18.87 -6.84
CA LEU A 208 8.90 18.66 -6.90
C LEU A 208 9.72 19.78 -6.22
N GLU A 209 9.17 20.99 -6.07
CA GLU A 209 9.87 22.12 -5.43
C GLU A 209 10.36 21.78 -4.02
N VAL A 210 9.60 21.02 -3.23
CA VAL A 210 9.97 20.69 -1.84
C VAL A 210 11.28 19.90 -1.77
N PHE A 211 11.58 19.08 -2.79
CA PHE A 211 12.79 18.25 -2.81
C PHE A 211 14.06 19.04 -3.14
N LYS A 212 13.95 20.31 -3.54
CA LYS A 212 15.10 21.22 -3.71
C LYS A 212 15.57 21.83 -2.38
N LEU A 213 14.73 21.79 -1.35
CA LEU A 213 14.96 22.45 -0.07
C LEU A 213 15.53 21.52 1.01
N GLY A 214 15.90 20.30 0.63
CA GLY A 214 16.37 19.27 1.54
C GLY A 214 15.22 18.40 2.04
N MET A 215 15.09 17.20 1.47
CA MET A 215 14.10 16.21 1.88
C MET A 215 14.85 14.99 2.43
N PRO A 216 14.57 14.54 3.67
CA PRO A 216 15.20 13.33 4.20
C PRO A 216 14.75 12.09 3.40
N PRO A 217 15.53 11.00 3.44
CA PRO A 217 15.04 9.70 3.01
C PRO A 217 13.74 9.37 3.75
N HIS A 218 12.70 8.98 3.00
CA HIS A 218 11.38 8.73 3.55
C HIS A 218 10.65 7.63 2.81
N GLY A 219 9.60 7.12 3.41
CA GLY A 219 8.79 6.05 2.87
C GLY A 219 7.48 5.93 3.62
N GLY A 220 6.55 5.19 3.04
CA GLY A 220 5.20 5.12 3.59
C GLY A 220 4.40 3.98 3.01
N PHE A 221 3.18 3.87 3.51
CA PHE A 221 2.22 2.83 3.15
C PHE A 221 0.80 3.39 3.17
N ALA A 222 -0.13 2.63 2.59
CA ALA A 222 -1.55 2.90 2.63
C ALA A 222 -2.34 1.61 2.89
N ILE A 223 -3.26 1.64 3.85
CA ILE A 223 -4.16 0.54 4.18
C ILE A 223 -5.57 0.92 3.72
N GLY A 224 -6.21 0.08 2.91
CA GLY A 224 -7.64 0.24 2.62
C GLY A 224 -8.48 -0.28 3.77
N LEU A 225 -9.20 0.59 4.48
CA LEU A 225 -9.95 0.23 5.69
C LEU A 225 -10.99 -0.85 5.42
N GLU A 226 -11.79 -0.71 4.36
CA GLU A 226 -12.85 -1.65 4.00
C GLU A 226 -12.26 -3.02 3.65
N ARG A 227 -11.13 -3.05 2.94
CA ARG A 227 -10.43 -4.30 2.65
C ARG A 227 -9.92 -4.96 3.92
N PHE A 228 -9.35 -4.17 4.83
CA PHE A 228 -8.85 -4.63 6.12
C PHE A 228 -9.96 -5.24 6.96
N VAL A 229 -11.08 -4.54 7.13
CA VAL A 229 -12.24 -5.02 7.88
C VAL A 229 -12.82 -6.28 7.22
N ALA A 230 -13.00 -6.30 5.90
CA ALA A 230 -13.53 -7.48 5.20
C ALA A 230 -12.65 -8.73 5.41
N GLN A 231 -11.32 -8.57 5.43
CA GLN A 231 -10.42 -9.69 5.74
C GLN A 231 -10.51 -10.16 7.19
N LEU A 232 -10.63 -9.23 8.15
CA LEU A 232 -10.78 -9.59 9.56
C LEU A 232 -12.11 -10.31 9.85
N THR A 233 -13.19 -9.91 9.20
CA THR A 233 -14.53 -10.49 9.39
C THR A 233 -14.78 -11.73 8.52
N GLY A 234 -13.87 -12.08 7.61
CA GLY A 234 -14.06 -13.17 6.65
C GLY A 234 -15.12 -12.89 5.59
N THR A 235 -15.44 -11.62 5.38
CA THR A 235 -16.50 -11.18 4.46
C THR A 235 -16.04 -11.31 3.01
N ALA A 236 -16.89 -11.90 2.17
CA ALA A 236 -16.56 -12.16 0.77
C ALA A 236 -16.59 -10.90 -0.13
N ASN A 237 -17.31 -9.85 0.29
CA ASN A 237 -17.52 -8.64 -0.48
C ASN A 237 -17.33 -7.37 0.36
N VAL A 238 -16.42 -6.47 -0.05
CA VAL A 238 -16.14 -5.20 0.66
C VAL A 238 -17.38 -4.31 0.84
N ARG A 239 -18.42 -4.51 0.03
CA ARG A 239 -19.71 -3.81 0.17
C ARG A 239 -20.45 -4.15 1.46
N GLU A 240 -20.23 -5.32 2.05
CA GLU A 240 -20.90 -5.73 3.31
C GLU A 240 -20.27 -5.07 4.55
N VAL A 241 -19.08 -4.49 4.41
CA VAL A 241 -18.39 -3.74 5.47
C VAL A 241 -18.42 -2.23 5.23
N THR A 242 -19.23 -1.77 4.27
CA THR A 242 -19.38 -0.36 3.89
C THR A 242 -20.85 0.02 3.98
N PHE A 243 -21.20 1.09 4.70
CA PHE A 243 -22.61 1.49 4.86
C PHE A 243 -23.26 1.91 3.53
N PHE A 244 -22.55 2.72 2.72
CA PHE A 244 -23.04 3.28 1.46
C PHE A 244 -22.00 3.08 0.36
N PRO A 245 -21.79 1.84 -0.12
CA PRO A 245 -20.76 1.56 -1.12
C PRO A 245 -21.01 2.35 -2.41
N ARG A 246 -19.92 2.85 -2.99
CA ARG A 246 -19.86 3.38 -4.34
C ARG A 246 -19.11 2.41 -5.23
N ASP A 247 -19.71 2.05 -6.35
CA ASP A 247 -19.09 1.21 -7.35
C ASP A 247 -19.49 1.66 -8.75
N LEU A 248 -19.15 0.87 -9.77
CA LEU A 248 -19.43 1.19 -11.17
C LEU A 248 -20.93 1.42 -11.46
N HIS A 249 -21.82 0.81 -10.68
CA HIS A 249 -23.26 0.80 -10.92
C HIS A 249 -24.06 1.54 -9.84
N ARG A 250 -23.48 1.77 -8.65
CA ARG A 250 -24.14 2.36 -7.49
C ARG A 250 -23.56 3.73 -7.12
N VAL A 251 -24.39 4.76 -7.30
CA VAL A 251 -24.10 6.16 -6.91
C VAL A 251 -25.09 6.74 -5.88
N THR A 252 -26.13 6.00 -5.53
CA THR A 252 -27.15 6.39 -4.54
C THR A 252 -27.62 5.17 -3.73
N PRO A 253 -28.12 5.35 -2.49
CA PRO A 253 -27.62 6.28 -1.47
C PRO A 253 -26.23 5.86 -0.98
#